data_AF-A0AB38FWE7-F1
#
_entry.id   AF-A0AB38FWE7-F1
#
_cell.length_a   1.000
_cell.length_b   1.000
_cell.length_c   1.000
_cell.angle_alpha   90.00
_cell.angle_beta   90.00
_cell.angle_gamma   90.00
#
_symmetry.space_group_name_H-M   'P 1'
#
loop_
_entity.id
_entity.type
_entity.pdbx_description
1 polymer ?
#
loop_
_entity_poly.entity_id
_entity_poly.type
_entity_poly.pdbx_seq_one_letter_code
_entity_poly.pdbx_strand_id
1 'polypeptide(L)'
;MANMFAVILVIATLVTGLLWCLDKFIFAPKRRERQAAAQAATGDQLDKKTLKKVSPKPGWLETGASVFPVLAIVLVVRSFIYEPFQIPSGSMMPTLLIGDFILVEKFAYGVKDPIYQKTLIETGHPKRGDIVVFKYPEDPRLDYIKRAVGLPGDKVSYDPVAKEVTIQPGCLSGQACGNALPVTYSNVEPSDFVQTFARRNGGEATSGFWQLPKGESKENGIRLNQRKETLGEVTHNILTVPIAQDQLGMYYQQPGQPLATWIVPPGHYFMMGDNRDNSADSRYWGFVPEANLVGKAVGIWMSFDKQEGEWPTGVRLNRIGGIH
;
A
#
# COMPACT_ATOMS: atom_id res chain seq x y z
N MET A 1 5.44 12.04 -4.07
CA MET A 1 5.16 11.84 -5.52
C MET A 1 3.74 11.34 -5.83
N ALA A 2 3.07 10.58 -4.95
CA ALA A 2 1.71 10.05 -5.19
C ALA A 2 0.66 11.13 -5.56
N ASN A 3 0.68 12.29 -4.87
CA ASN A 3 -0.25 13.40 -5.14
C ASN A 3 -0.09 14.00 -6.53
N MET A 4 1.13 14.02 -7.09
CA MET A 4 1.37 14.60 -8.42
C MET A 4 0.71 13.76 -9.52
N PHE A 5 0.84 12.43 -9.45
CA PHE A 5 0.17 11.55 -10.39
C PHE A 5 -1.36 11.61 -10.26
N ALA A 6 -1.88 11.81 -9.04
CA ALA A 6 -3.33 12.02 -8.83
C ALA A 6 -3.80 13.33 -9.49
N VAL A 7 -3.09 14.44 -9.27
CA VAL A 7 -3.41 15.74 -9.85
C VAL A 7 -3.33 15.69 -11.37
N ILE A 8 -2.28 15.08 -11.94
CA ILE A 8 -2.15 14.92 -13.40
C ILE A 8 -3.32 14.10 -13.96
N LEU A 9 -3.67 12.99 -13.32
CA LEU A 9 -4.80 12.15 -13.75
C LEU A 9 -6.12 12.94 -13.72
N VAL A 10 -6.39 13.69 -12.65
CA VAL A 10 -7.60 14.53 -12.54
C VAL A 10 -7.63 15.58 -13.64
N ILE A 11 -6.54 16.33 -13.83
CA ILE A 11 -6.45 17.36 -14.88
C ILE A 11 -6.65 16.73 -16.26
N ALA A 12 -5.97 15.62 -16.55
CA ALA A 12 -6.10 14.92 -17.83
C ALA A 12 -7.53 14.43 -18.08
N THR A 13 -8.20 13.87 -17.07
CA THR A 13 -9.60 13.44 -17.15
C THR A 13 -10.54 14.63 -17.36
N LEU A 14 -10.32 15.76 -16.68
CA LEU A 14 -11.11 16.97 -16.85
C LEU A 14 -10.96 17.56 -18.27
N VAL A 15 -9.72 17.70 -18.77
CA VAL A 15 -9.46 18.22 -20.11
C VAL A 15 -10.08 17.32 -21.17
N THR A 16 -9.83 16.01 -21.09
CA THR A 16 -10.41 15.04 -22.05
C THR A 16 -11.93 14.96 -21.94
N GLY A 17 -12.50 15.15 -20.75
CA GLY A 17 -13.94 15.24 -20.51
C GLY A 17 -14.57 16.49 -21.13
N LEU A 18 -13.91 17.65 -21.01
CA LEU A 18 -14.35 18.88 -21.70
C LEU A 18 -14.32 18.70 -23.22
N LEU A 19 -13.25 18.10 -23.77
CA LEU A 19 -13.15 17.77 -25.19
C LEU A 19 -14.27 16.82 -25.64
N TRP A 20 -14.56 15.79 -24.85
CA TRP A 20 -15.65 14.86 -25.12
C TRP A 20 -17.02 15.54 -25.08
N CYS A 21 -17.26 16.43 -24.11
CA CYS A 21 -18.49 17.22 -24.03
C CYS A 21 -18.63 18.17 -25.23
N LEU A 22 -17.57 18.88 -25.61
CA LEU A 22 -17.56 19.73 -26.81
C LEU A 22 -17.84 18.92 -28.08
N ASP A 23 -17.23 17.73 -28.22
CA ASP A 23 -17.48 16.86 -29.36
C ASP A 23 -18.93 16.36 -29.36
N LYS A 24 -19.46 15.94 -28.21
CA LYS A 24 -20.80 15.34 -28.10
C LYS A 24 -21.93 16.34 -28.25
N PHE A 25 -21.82 17.51 -27.64
CA PHE A 25 -22.91 18.49 -27.57
C PHE A 25 -22.83 19.60 -28.62
N ILE A 26 -21.64 19.93 -29.15
CA ILE A 26 -21.49 21.03 -30.12
C ILE A 26 -21.10 20.49 -31.51
N PHE A 27 -20.02 19.73 -31.60
CA PHE A 27 -19.48 19.33 -32.91
C PHE A 27 -20.24 18.16 -33.53
N ALA A 28 -20.67 17.16 -32.77
CA ALA A 28 -21.44 16.03 -33.27
C ALA A 28 -22.79 16.43 -33.89
N PRO A 29 -23.63 17.28 -33.26
CA PRO A 29 -24.86 17.74 -33.91
C PRO A 29 -24.58 18.55 -35.17
N LYS A 30 -23.64 19.51 -35.14
CA LYS A 30 -23.26 20.28 -36.34
C LYS A 30 -22.71 19.40 -37.48
N ARG A 31 -21.99 18.32 -37.17
CA ARG A 31 -21.53 17.35 -38.18
C ARG A 31 -22.68 16.52 -38.74
N ARG A 32 -23.63 16.10 -37.89
CA ARG A 32 -24.83 15.38 -38.33
C ARG A 32 -25.68 16.23 -39.25
N GLU A 33 -25.87 17.51 -38.93
CA GLU A 33 -26.58 18.47 -39.80
C GLU A 33 -25.86 18.66 -41.14
N ARG A 34 -24.55 18.86 -41.15
CA ARG A 34 -23.77 19.00 -42.41
C ARG A 34 -23.78 17.72 -43.25
N GLN A 35 -23.73 16.55 -42.61
CA GLN A 35 -23.84 15.27 -43.31
C GLN A 35 -25.24 15.03 -43.86
N ALA A 36 -26.28 15.38 -43.10
CA ALA A 36 -27.67 15.31 -43.54
C ALA A 36 -27.96 16.28 -44.69
N ALA A 37 -27.46 17.51 -44.63
CA ALA A 37 -27.56 18.48 -45.72
C ALA A 37 -26.83 17.99 -46.99
N ALA A 38 -25.64 17.39 -46.84
CA ALA A 38 -24.91 16.81 -47.96
C ALA A 38 -25.60 15.56 -48.54
N GLN A 39 -26.19 14.70 -47.72
CA GLN A 39 -27.01 13.57 -48.19
C GLN A 39 -28.26 14.05 -48.93
N ALA A 40 -28.97 15.05 -48.40
CA ALA A 40 -30.14 15.63 -49.03
C ALA A 40 -29.82 16.31 -50.37
N ALA A 41 -28.65 16.97 -50.48
CA ALA A 41 -28.22 17.64 -51.72
C ALA A 41 -27.80 16.66 -52.84
N THR A 42 -27.47 15.41 -52.51
CA THR A 42 -26.87 14.46 -53.47
C THR A 42 -27.71 13.19 -53.70
N GLY A 43 -28.96 13.17 -53.23
CA GLY A 43 -29.93 12.11 -53.53
C GLY A 43 -29.51 10.71 -53.02
N ASP A 44 -29.07 10.61 -51.77
CA ASP A 44 -28.76 9.35 -51.07
C ASP A 44 -27.66 8.46 -51.69
N GLN A 45 -26.93 8.94 -52.70
CA GLN A 45 -25.85 8.20 -53.36
C GLN A 45 -24.46 8.35 -52.68
N LEU A 46 -24.34 9.08 -51.57
CA LEU A 46 -23.04 9.25 -50.91
C LEU A 46 -22.64 8.03 -50.06
N ASP A 47 -21.53 7.41 -50.44
CA ASP A 47 -20.90 6.34 -49.67
C ASP A 47 -20.37 6.84 -48.29
N LYS A 48 -20.35 5.95 -47.28
CA LYS A 48 -19.97 6.28 -45.88
C LYS A 48 -18.57 6.89 -45.76
N LYS A 49 -17.65 6.55 -46.67
CA LYS A 49 -16.30 7.12 -46.76
C LYS A 49 -16.29 8.58 -47.21
N THR A 50 -17.19 8.96 -48.12
CA THR A 50 -17.30 10.33 -48.66
C THR A 50 -17.96 11.24 -47.63
N LEU A 51 -18.98 10.75 -46.92
CA LEU A 51 -19.65 11.44 -45.80
C LEU A 51 -18.73 11.79 -44.63
N LYS A 52 -17.74 10.93 -44.32
CA LYS A 52 -16.71 11.24 -43.32
C LYS A 52 -15.74 12.34 -43.76
N LYS A 53 -15.53 12.53 -45.08
CA LYS A 53 -14.68 13.61 -45.62
C LYS A 53 -15.36 14.97 -45.65
N VAL A 54 -16.69 15.02 -45.70
CA VAL A 54 -17.48 16.28 -45.73
C VAL A 54 -17.40 17.04 -44.39
N SER A 55 -17.06 16.36 -43.29
CA SER A 55 -16.83 17.00 -41.99
C SER A 55 -15.82 16.20 -41.17
N PRO A 56 -14.52 16.33 -41.45
CA PRO A 56 -13.49 15.60 -40.74
C PRO A 56 -13.50 15.97 -39.26
N LYS A 57 -13.36 14.99 -38.38
CA LYS A 57 -13.06 15.26 -36.98
C LYS A 57 -11.63 15.81 -36.88
N PRO A 58 -11.38 16.89 -36.14
CA PRO A 58 -10.02 17.30 -35.83
C PRO A 58 -9.32 16.17 -35.07
N GLY A 59 -8.14 15.73 -35.51
CA GLY A 59 -7.45 14.58 -34.92
C GLY A 59 -7.18 14.72 -33.41
N TRP A 60 -6.89 15.93 -32.93
CA TRP A 60 -6.70 16.21 -31.50
C TRP A 60 -7.99 16.03 -30.68
N LEU A 61 -9.17 16.29 -31.28
CA LEU A 61 -10.48 16.11 -30.63
C LEU A 61 -10.86 14.63 -30.59
N GLU A 62 -10.55 13.88 -31.65
CA GLU A 62 -10.79 12.43 -31.72
C GLU A 62 -9.94 11.67 -30.70
N THR A 63 -8.64 11.93 -30.65
CA THR A 63 -7.74 11.33 -29.66
C THR A 63 -8.09 11.75 -28.24
N GLY A 64 -8.35 13.05 -27.99
CA GLY A 64 -8.71 13.53 -26.65
C GLY A 64 -10.03 12.95 -26.13
N ALA A 65 -11.08 12.94 -26.96
CA ALA A 65 -12.40 12.45 -26.56
C ALA A 65 -12.47 10.92 -26.43
N SER A 66 -11.67 10.17 -27.20
CA SER A 66 -11.63 8.69 -27.12
C SER A 66 -10.90 8.15 -25.89
N VAL A 67 -9.93 8.91 -25.36
CA VAL A 67 -9.18 8.54 -24.15
C VAL A 67 -9.98 8.84 -22.87
N PHE A 68 -10.96 9.75 -22.92
CA PHE A 68 -11.75 10.16 -21.75
C PHE A 68 -12.41 8.99 -20.99
N PRO A 69 -13.15 8.05 -21.61
CA PRO A 69 -13.80 6.96 -20.86
C PRO A 69 -12.81 6.10 -20.08
N VAL A 70 -11.62 5.86 -20.66
CA VAL A 70 -10.55 5.09 -20.01
C VAL A 70 -10.02 5.85 -18.80
N LEU A 71 -9.66 7.13 -18.96
CA LEU A 71 -9.17 7.95 -17.85
C LEU A 71 -10.23 8.16 -16.76
N ALA A 72 -11.49 8.30 -17.14
CA ALA A 72 -12.60 8.42 -16.19
C ALA A 72 -12.79 7.15 -15.36
N ILE A 73 -12.75 5.96 -15.99
CA ILE A 73 -12.80 4.69 -15.27
C ILE A 73 -11.60 4.56 -14.33
N VAL A 74 -10.37 4.81 -14.82
CA VAL A 74 -9.16 4.76 -13.99
C VAL A 74 -9.25 5.74 -12.82
N LEU A 75 -9.75 6.95 -13.05
CA LEU A 75 -9.94 7.95 -12.00
C LEU A 75 -10.94 7.47 -10.95
N VAL A 76 -12.09 6.91 -11.35
CA VAL A 76 -13.12 6.42 -10.41
C VAL A 76 -12.60 5.23 -9.62
N VAL A 77 -12.03 4.23 -10.30
CA VAL A 77 -11.45 3.05 -9.64
C VAL A 77 -10.37 3.47 -8.65
N ARG A 78 -9.49 4.39 -9.04
CA ARG A 78 -8.42 4.88 -8.17
C ARG A 78 -8.90 5.73 -7.00
N SER A 79 -9.87 6.61 -7.25
CA SER A 79 -10.35 7.54 -6.23
C SER A 79 -11.15 6.83 -5.14
N PHE A 80 -11.86 5.76 -5.52
CA PHE A 80 -12.83 5.13 -4.64
C PHE A 80 -12.48 3.69 -4.28
N ILE A 81 -11.99 2.86 -5.22
CA ILE A 81 -11.89 1.41 -5.04
C ILE A 81 -10.48 0.96 -4.62
N TYR A 82 -9.49 1.13 -5.51
CA TYR A 82 -8.15 0.59 -5.34
C TYR A 82 -7.08 1.64 -5.63
N GLU A 83 -6.17 1.86 -4.68
CA GLU A 83 -5.03 2.75 -4.86
C GLU A 83 -3.73 1.97 -5.01
N PRO A 84 -2.95 2.19 -6.09
CA PRO A 84 -1.67 1.53 -6.26
C PRO A 84 -0.59 2.22 -5.41
N PHE A 85 0.16 1.44 -4.63
CA PHE A 85 1.33 1.91 -3.89
C PHE A 85 2.58 1.17 -4.32
N GLN A 86 3.70 1.87 -4.33
CA GLN A 86 5.03 1.26 -4.50
C GLN A 86 5.65 1.05 -3.12
N ILE A 87 6.31 -0.08 -2.91
CA ILE A 87 7.05 -0.41 -1.68
C ILE A 87 8.50 0.08 -1.81
N PRO A 88 8.90 1.14 -1.06
CA PRO A 88 10.24 1.71 -1.17
C PRO A 88 11.26 1.05 -0.22
N SER A 89 10.80 0.40 0.85
CA SER A 89 11.63 -0.09 1.97
C SER A 89 11.37 -1.56 2.32
N GLY A 90 12.34 -2.19 3.01
CA GLY A 90 12.32 -3.61 3.37
C GLY A 90 11.62 -3.97 4.69
N SER A 91 10.86 -3.05 5.29
CA SER A 91 10.27 -3.26 6.65
C SER A 91 9.17 -4.34 6.71
N MET A 92 8.57 -4.69 5.58
CA MET A 92 7.52 -5.71 5.47
C MET A 92 8.03 -7.02 4.82
N MET A 93 9.37 -7.21 4.73
CA MET A 93 9.92 -8.46 4.22
C MET A 93 9.65 -9.64 5.18
N PRO A 94 9.37 -10.85 4.66
CA PRO A 94 9.46 -11.26 3.26
C PRO A 94 8.14 -11.09 2.49
N THR A 95 7.08 -10.67 3.19
CA THR A 95 5.72 -10.52 2.66
C THR A 95 5.68 -9.50 1.52
N LEU A 96 6.28 -8.32 1.74
CA LEU A 96 6.45 -7.27 0.75
C LEU A 96 7.93 -6.93 0.59
N LEU A 97 8.39 -6.91 -0.64
CA LEU A 97 9.78 -6.61 -1.00
C LEU A 97 9.90 -5.21 -1.60
N ILE A 98 11.10 -4.63 -1.50
CA ILE A 98 11.44 -3.39 -2.19
C ILE A 98 11.19 -3.57 -3.69
N GLY A 99 10.44 -2.65 -4.29
CA GLY A 99 10.05 -2.71 -5.70
C GLY A 99 8.74 -3.45 -6.00
N ASP A 100 8.04 -3.98 -4.98
CA ASP A 100 6.67 -4.43 -5.14
C ASP A 100 5.71 -3.25 -5.36
N PHE A 101 4.71 -3.46 -6.20
CA PHE A 101 3.59 -2.56 -6.41
C PHE A 101 2.32 -3.27 -5.95
N ILE A 102 1.68 -2.71 -4.92
CA ILE A 102 0.51 -3.29 -4.26
C ILE A 102 -0.78 -2.58 -4.64
N LEU A 103 -1.89 -3.30 -4.55
CA LEU A 103 -3.24 -2.76 -4.57
C LEU A 103 -3.74 -2.61 -3.13
N VAL A 104 -4.22 -1.42 -2.82
CA VAL A 104 -4.80 -1.09 -1.52
C VAL A 104 -6.29 -0.82 -1.66
N GLU A 105 -7.10 -1.61 -0.97
CA GLU A 105 -8.54 -1.45 -0.86
C GLU A 105 -8.85 -0.36 0.18
N LYS A 106 -9.36 0.78 -0.27
CA LYS A 106 -9.63 1.93 0.61
C LYS A 106 -10.92 1.76 1.40
N PHE A 107 -11.90 1.08 0.82
CA PHE A 107 -13.19 0.81 1.44
C PHE A 107 -13.13 -0.18 2.61
N ALA A 108 -12.01 -0.87 2.82
CA ALA A 108 -11.88 -1.78 3.93
C ALA A 108 -12.10 -1.09 5.29
N TYR A 109 -11.73 0.19 5.41
CA TYR A 109 -11.68 0.94 6.68
C TYR A 109 -12.43 2.29 6.63
N GLY A 110 -13.54 2.33 5.90
CA GLY A 110 -14.37 3.52 5.74
C GLY A 110 -14.15 4.27 4.42
N VAL A 111 -15.23 4.80 3.86
CA VAL A 111 -15.17 5.74 2.73
C VAL A 111 -14.69 7.08 3.27
N LYS A 112 -13.50 7.52 2.89
CA LYS A 112 -12.95 8.82 3.34
C LYS A 112 -13.13 9.90 2.28
N ASP A 113 -13.37 11.13 2.74
CA ASP A 113 -13.35 12.32 1.89
C ASP A 113 -11.95 12.47 1.24
N PRO A 114 -11.85 12.65 -0.09
CA PRO A 114 -10.57 12.73 -0.80
C PRO A 114 -9.74 13.98 -0.47
N ILE A 115 -10.34 15.00 0.14
CA ILE A 115 -9.73 16.29 0.50
C ILE A 115 -9.45 16.34 2.01
N TYR A 116 -10.45 16.05 2.85
CA TYR A 116 -10.36 16.21 4.31
C TYR A 116 -10.15 14.90 5.07
N GLN A 117 -10.16 13.75 4.38
CA GLN A 117 -9.98 12.40 4.95
C GLN A 117 -10.93 12.03 6.11
N LYS A 118 -12.03 12.78 6.27
CA LYS A 118 -13.09 12.43 7.22
C LYS A 118 -13.82 11.21 6.71
N THR A 119 -14.10 10.26 7.61
CA THR A 119 -14.92 9.09 7.30
C THR A 119 -16.34 9.55 7.01
N LEU A 120 -16.78 9.37 5.76
CA LEU A 120 -18.12 9.68 5.29
C LEU A 120 -19.07 8.51 5.56
N ILE A 121 -18.57 7.28 5.40
CA ILE A 121 -19.33 6.04 5.61
C ILE A 121 -18.42 5.05 6.31
N GLU A 122 -18.82 4.60 7.51
CA GLU A 122 -18.14 3.52 8.22
C GLU A 122 -18.45 2.19 7.54
N THR A 123 -17.45 1.57 6.92
CA THR A 123 -17.61 0.30 6.19
C THR A 123 -16.91 -0.88 6.86
N GLY A 124 -15.91 -0.63 7.72
CA GLY A 124 -15.18 -1.68 8.43
C GLY A 124 -14.01 -1.16 9.27
N HIS A 125 -13.37 -2.08 9.98
CA HIS A 125 -12.19 -1.85 10.80
C HIS A 125 -11.11 -2.90 10.45
N PRO A 126 -9.81 -2.58 10.59
CA PRO A 126 -8.72 -3.54 10.47
C PRO A 126 -8.94 -4.76 11.34
N LYS A 127 -8.79 -5.94 10.73
CA LYS A 127 -8.71 -7.19 11.45
C LYS A 127 -7.27 -7.44 11.88
N ARG A 128 -7.10 -8.19 12.96
CA ARG A 128 -5.78 -8.60 13.42
C ARG A 128 -5.09 -9.39 12.31
N GLY A 129 -3.82 -9.05 12.05
CA GLY A 129 -3.03 -9.62 10.99
C GLY A 129 -3.22 -8.96 9.62
N ASP A 130 -4.15 -8.00 9.46
CA ASP A 130 -4.28 -7.27 8.20
C ASP A 130 -3.03 -6.42 7.93
N ILE A 131 -2.65 -6.33 6.65
CA ILE A 131 -1.60 -5.42 6.19
C ILE A 131 -2.27 -4.09 5.86
N VAL A 132 -1.90 -3.05 6.59
CA VAL A 132 -2.58 -1.76 6.59
C VAL A 132 -1.65 -0.67 6.10
N VAL A 133 -2.15 0.13 5.17
CA VAL A 133 -1.54 1.41 4.79
C VAL A 133 -2.17 2.51 5.63
N PHE A 134 -1.35 3.38 6.19
CA PHE A 134 -1.78 4.49 7.04
C PHE A 134 -0.83 5.69 6.92
N LYS A 135 -1.33 6.88 7.27
CA LYS A 135 -0.51 8.09 7.42
C LYS A 135 0.32 8.00 8.69
N TYR A 136 1.64 8.15 8.55
CA TYR A 136 2.56 8.09 9.68
C TYR A 136 2.17 9.12 10.75
N PRO A 137 1.96 8.73 12.03
CA PRO A 137 1.43 9.65 13.04
C PRO A 137 2.31 10.89 13.30
N GLU A 138 3.64 10.75 13.28
CA GLU A 138 4.56 11.88 13.51
C GLU A 138 4.71 12.79 12.28
N ASP A 139 4.54 12.27 11.07
CA ASP A 139 4.50 13.05 9.83
C ASP A 139 3.42 12.51 8.87
N PRO A 140 2.19 13.03 8.94
CA PRO A 140 1.06 12.56 8.12
C PRO A 140 1.22 12.76 6.61
N ARG A 141 2.30 13.41 6.15
CA ARG A 141 2.62 13.51 4.73
C ARG A 141 3.18 12.21 4.16
N LEU A 142 3.65 11.31 5.04
CA LEU A 142 4.25 10.02 4.68
C LEU A 142 3.23 8.88 4.85
N ASP A 143 3.14 8.02 3.85
CA ASP A 143 2.37 6.79 3.91
C ASP A 143 3.26 5.64 4.38
N TYR A 144 2.82 4.93 5.42
CA TYR A 144 3.48 3.76 5.97
C TYR A 144 2.60 2.53 5.75
N ILE A 145 3.26 1.37 5.64
CA ILE A 145 2.61 0.06 5.55
C ILE A 145 3.20 -0.86 6.60
N LYS A 146 2.32 -1.45 7.42
CA LYS A 146 2.65 -2.38 8.49
C LYS A 146 1.51 -3.37 8.70
N ARG A 147 1.74 -4.42 9.50
CA ARG A 147 0.72 -5.36 9.93
C ARG A 147 0.04 -4.89 11.22
N ALA A 148 -1.28 -4.92 11.27
CA ALA A 148 -2.07 -4.61 12.47
C ALA A 148 -2.02 -5.80 13.45
N VAL A 149 -1.14 -5.71 14.44
CA VAL A 149 -0.94 -6.79 15.44
C VAL A 149 -1.86 -6.58 16.65
N GLY A 150 -1.96 -5.36 17.16
CA GLY A 150 -2.86 -5.01 18.26
C GLY A 150 -4.06 -4.20 17.80
N LEU A 151 -5.24 -4.60 18.24
CA LEU A 151 -6.52 -3.93 18.02
C LEU A 151 -6.96 -3.17 19.28
N PRO A 152 -7.93 -2.24 19.18
CA PRO A 152 -8.45 -1.51 20.34
C PRO A 152 -8.78 -2.43 21.53
N GLY A 153 -8.21 -2.12 22.69
CA GLY A 153 -8.38 -2.88 23.93
C GLY A 153 -7.47 -4.09 24.11
N ASP A 154 -6.61 -4.42 23.15
CA ASP A 154 -5.59 -5.43 23.33
C ASP A 154 -4.47 -4.95 24.26
N LYS A 155 -4.00 -5.83 25.13
CA LYS A 155 -2.67 -5.72 25.74
C LYS A 155 -1.68 -6.51 24.89
N VAL A 156 -0.72 -5.81 24.33
CA VAL A 156 0.36 -6.34 23.49
C VAL A 156 1.66 -6.29 24.30
N SER A 157 2.34 -7.42 24.42
CA SER A 157 3.68 -7.50 24.98
C SER A 157 4.63 -8.11 23.95
N TYR A 158 5.84 -7.58 23.84
CA TYR A 158 6.86 -8.08 22.93
C TYR A 158 8.09 -8.54 23.71
N ASP A 159 8.50 -9.79 23.50
CA ASP A 159 9.77 -10.30 24.01
C ASP A 159 10.89 -9.97 23.01
N PRO A 160 11.82 -9.05 23.32
CA PRO A 160 12.89 -8.65 22.42
C PRO A 160 13.98 -9.72 22.26
N VAL A 161 14.03 -10.72 23.14
CA VAL A 161 15.00 -11.83 23.09
C VAL A 161 14.45 -12.92 22.18
N ALA A 162 13.24 -13.42 22.49
CA ALA A 162 12.58 -14.44 21.67
C ALA A 162 12.04 -13.88 20.35
N LYS A 163 11.85 -12.56 20.24
CA LYS A 163 11.22 -11.83 19.13
C LYS A 163 9.76 -12.25 18.91
N GLU A 164 9.06 -12.50 20.00
CA GLU A 164 7.68 -13.04 20.04
C GLU A 164 6.71 -12.02 20.65
N VAL A 165 5.48 -12.04 20.14
CA VAL A 165 4.39 -11.18 20.58
C VAL A 165 3.41 -12.01 21.40
N THR A 166 3.00 -11.47 22.54
CA THR A 166 1.87 -11.97 23.33
C THR A 166 0.72 -10.96 23.27
N ILE A 167 -0.50 -11.45 23.04
CA ILE A 167 -1.69 -10.60 22.91
C ILE A 167 -2.77 -11.07 23.87
N GLN A 168 -3.30 -10.16 24.68
CA GLN A 168 -4.43 -10.39 25.58
C GLN A 168 -5.55 -9.39 25.23
N PRO A 169 -6.65 -9.84 24.60
CA PRO A 169 -7.77 -8.96 24.27
C PRO A 169 -8.54 -8.46 25.49
N GLY A 170 -9.21 -7.31 25.37
CA GLY A 170 -10.18 -6.83 26.36
C GLY A 170 -9.59 -6.31 27.68
N CYS A 171 -8.37 -5.74 27.64
CA CYS A 171 -7.65 -5.23 28.81
C CYS A 171 -7.88 -3.74 29.09
N LEU A 172 -9.01 -3.15 28.66
CA LEU A 172 -9.33 -1.75 28.99
C LEU A 172 -9.58 -1.59 30.50
N SER A 173 -9.11 -0.49 31.07
CA SER A 173 -8.94 -0.29 32.52
C SER A 173 -10.20 -0.58 33.34
N GLY A 174 -10.07 -1.48 34.33
CA GLY A 174 -11.13 -1.83 35.30
C GLY A 174 -11.65 -3.27 35.21
N GLN A 175 -11.28 -4.03 34.17
CA GLN A 175 -11.63 -5.44 34.02
C GLN A 175 -10.36 -6.31 33.92
N ALA A 176 -10.46 -7.55 34.40
CA ALA A 176 -9.43 -8.55 34.14
C ALA A 176 -9.36 -8.78 32.62
N CYS A 177 -8.14 -8.80 32.08
CA CYS A 177 -7.90 -9.14 30.68
C CYS A 177 -8.62 -10.43 30.27
N GLY A 178 -9.09 -10.47 29.02
CA GLY A 178 -9.59 -11.70 28.43
C GLY A 178 -8.48 -12.77 28.29
N ASN A 179 -8.89 -13.97 27.88
CA ASN A 179 -7.96 -15.07 27.62
C ASN A 179 -6.94 -14.67 26.56
N ALA A 180 -5.68 -15.06 26.76
CA ALA A 180 -4.61 -14.80 25.80
C ALA A 180 -5.00 -15.37 24.43
N LEU A 181 -4.80 -14.57 23.38
CA LEU A 181 -4.96 -15.03 22.01
C LEU A 181 -3.88 -16.08 21.73
N PRO A 182 -4.20 -17.20 21.06
CA PRO A 182 -3.18 -18.13 20.61
C PRO A 182 -2.29 -17.45 19.57
N VAL A 183 -1.08 -17.07 20.01
CA VAL A 183 0.01 -16.67 19.11
C VAL A 183 1.02 -17.80 19.11
N THR A 184 1.30 -18.36 17.93
CA THR A 184 2.23 -19.49 17.80
C THR A 184 3.29 -19.20 16.75
N TYR A 185 4.43 -19.84 16.92
CA TYR A 185 5.60 -19.68 16.06
C TYR A 185 6.06 -21.03 15.52
N SER A 186 6.43 -21.07 14.24
CA SER A 186 7.17 -22.22 13.72
C SER A 186 8.62 -22.19 14.17
N ASN A 187 9.32 -23.29 13.92
CA ASN A 187 10.78 -23.34 14.05
C ASN A 187 11.43 -22.25 13.17
N VAL A 188 12.59 -21.78 13.65
CA VAL A 188 13.43 -20.82 12.93
C VAL A 188 14.20 -21.55 11.83
N GLU A 189 14.17 -21.00 10.63
CA GLU A 189 14.88 -21.50 9.45
C GLU A 189 15.65 -20.38 8.75
N PRO A 190 16.74 -20.69 8.03
CA PRO A 190 17.39 -19.70 7.18
C PRO A 190 16.44 -19.20 6.07
N SER A 191 16.33 -17.88 5.92
CA SER A 191 15.59 -17.24 4.83
C SER A 191 16.40 -17.22 3.53
N ASP A 192 15.76 -16.81 2.44
CA ASP A 192 16.44 -16.53 1.16
C ASP A 192 17.07 -15.13 1.11
N PHE A 193 17.08 -14.38 2.21
CA PHE A 193 17.54 -12.99 2.24
C PHE A 193 18.83 -12.84 3.04
N VAL A 194 19.77 -12.09 2.45
CA VAL A 194 21.02 -11.66 3.07
C VAL A 194 21.03 -10.14 3.17
N GLN A 195 21.23 -9.62 4.37
CA GLN A 195 21.36 -8.20 4.63
C GLN A 195 22.84 -7.80 4.65
N THR A 196 23.22 -6.82 3.84
CA THR A 196 24.57 -6.22 3.87
C THR A 196 24.51 -4.84 4.50
N PHE A 197 25.55 -4.48 5.26
CA PHE A 197 25.67 -3.18 5.90
C PHE A 197 26.75 -2.37 5.20
N ALA A 198 26.39 -1.25 4.58
CA ALA A 198 27.36 -0.31 4.03
C ALA A 198 27.53 0.86 5.02
N ARG A 199 28.77 1.08 5.46
CA ARG A 199 29.16 2.32 6.13
C ARG A 199 29.74 3.26 5.09
N ARG A 200 29.02 4.31 4.71
CA ARG A 200 29.68 5.48 4.08
C ARG A 200 30.37 6.27 5.20
N ASN A 201 31.63 6.65 5.00
CA ASN A 201 32.42 7.46 5.94
C ASN A 201 31.61 8.65 6.48
N GLY A 202 31.16 8.56 7.74
CA GLY A 202 30.39 9.62 8.42
C GLY A 202 28.91 9.75 8.04
N GLY A 203 28.33 8.81 7.29
CA GLY A 203 26.91 8.80 6.91
C GLY A 203 26.09 7.70 7.61
N GLU A 204 24.77 7.79 7.49
CA GLU A 204 23.83 6.75 7.97
C GLU A 204 24.17 5.38 7.38
N ALA A 205 24.12 4.34 8.20
CA ALA A 205 24.34 2.97 7.75
C ALA A 205 23.21 2.57 6.78
N THR A 206 23.53 2.30 5.52
CA THR A 206 22.54 1.82 4.56
C THR A 206 22.55 0.30 4.51
N SER A 207 21.37 -0.30 4.59
CA SER A 207 21.20 -1.74 4.47
C SER A 207 20.76 -2.11 3.06
N GLY A 208 21.48 -3.03 2.42
CA GLY A 208 21.04 -3.69 1.18
C GLY A 208 20.45 -5.06 1.48
N PHE A 209 19.40 -5.46 0.76
CA PHE A 209 18.73 -6.74 0.94
C PHE A 209 18.84 -7.58 -0.34
N TRP A 210 19.55 -8.70 -0.25
CA TRP A 210 19.88 -9.53 -1.41
C TRP A 210 19.16 -10.87 -1.31
N GLN A 211 18.43 -11.25 -2.36
CA GLN A 211 17.84 -12.58 -2.43
C GLN A 211 18.89 -13.57 -2.97
N LEU A 212 19.28 -14.55 -2.16
CA LEU A 212 20.32 -15.52 -2.47
C LEU A 212 19.88 -16.93 -2.06
N PRO A 213 20.10 -17.97 -2.89
CA PRO A 213 19.80 -19.35 -2.55
C PRO A 213 20.34 -19.76 -1.19
N LYS A 214 19.64 -20.67 -0.51
CA LYS A 214 20.09 -21.24 0.76
C LYS A 214 21.42 -21.97 0.54
N GLY A 215 22.47 -21.54 1.25
CA GLY A 215 23.84 -22.06 1.11
C GLY A 215 24.82 -21.09 0.48
N GLU A 216 24.34 -20.13 -0.31
CA GLU A 216 25.19 -19.04 -0.81
C GLU A 216 25.39 -17.98 0.27
N SER A 217 26.50 -17.25 0.20
CA SER A 217 26.80 -16.14 1.09
C SER A 217 27.18 -14.90 0.29
N LYS A 218 27.03 -13.74 0.92
CA LYS A 218 27.50 -12.47 0.37
C LYS A 218 28.55 -11.91 1.31
N GLU A 219 29.63 -11.39 0.75
CA GLU A 219 30.67 -10.72 1.53
C GLU A 219 30.05 -9.60 2.38
N ASN A 220 30.43 -9.56 3.67
CA ASN A 220 29.88 -8.62 4.66
C ASN A 220 28.34 -8.68 4.82
N GLY A 221 27.74 -9.81 4.45
CA GLY A 221 26.30 -10.08 4.55
C GLY A 221 25.95 -11.00 5.71
N ILE A 222 24.80 -10.74 6.34
CA ILE A 222 24.22 -11.59 7.36
C ILE A 222 22.93 -12.19 6.81
N ARG A 223 22.84 -13.53 6.81
CA ARG A 223 21.60 -14.22 6.41
C ARG A 223 20.53 -14.02 7.47
N LEU A 224 19.36 -13.59 7.04
CA LEU A 224 18.21 -13.37 7.93
C LEU A 224 17.57 -14.71 8.28
N ASN A 225 17.11 -14.81 9.52
CA ASN A 225 16.28 -15.90 10.00
C ASN A 225 14.82 -15.66 9.58
N GLN A 226 14.09 -16.72 9.26
CA GLN A 226 12.68 -16.71 8.96
C GLN A 226 11.93 -17.70 9.86
N ARG A 227 10.72 -17.34 10.26
CA ARG A 227 9.74 -18.27 10.83
C ARG A 227 8.33 -17.79 10.51
N LYS A 228 7.36 -18.67 10.68
CA LYS A 228 5.93 -18.32 10.62
C LYS A 228 5.46 -17.83 11.97
N GLU A 229 4.69 -16.75 11.98
CA GLU A 229 3.92 -16.26 13.12
C GLU A 229 2.43 -16.42 12.79
N THR A 230 1.68 -17.04 13.70
CA THR A 230 0.24 -17.17 13.61
C THR A 230 -0.42 -16.29 14.66
N LEU A 231 -1.12 -15.24 14.22
CA LEU A 231 -1.87 -14.31 15.07
C LEU A 231 -3.35 -14.72 15.06
N GLY A 232 -3.75 -15.63 15.96
CA GLY A 232 -5.08 -16.23 15.92
C GLY A 232 -5.26 -17.11 14.69
N GLU A 233 -5.94 -16.60 13.67
CA GLU A 233 -6.20 -17.35 12.42
C GLU A 233 -5.26 -16.95 11.27
N VAL A 234 -4.54 -15.83 11.40
CA VAL A 234 -3.69 -15.29 10.32
C VAL A 234 -2.25 -15.75 10.49
N THR A 235 -1.77 -16.58 9.57
CA THR A 235 -0.37 -17.05 9.54
C THR A 235 0.42 -16.31 8.48
N HIS A 236 1.56 -15.75 8.85
CA HIS A 236 2.46 -15.03 7.94
C HIS A 236 3.92 -15.30 8.29
N ASN A 237 4.85 -14.91 7.41
CA ASN A 237 6.29 -15.05 7.65
C ASN A 237 6.86 -13.76 8.24
N ILE A 238 7.83 -13.90 9.15
CA ILE A 238 8.60 -12.78 9.68
C ILE A 238 10.09 -13.03 9.46
N LEU A 239 10.85 -11.95 9.26
CA LEU A 239 12.31 -11.97 9.24
C LEU A 239 12.89 -11.40 10.53
N THR A 240 14.01 -12.00 10.95
CA THR A 240 14.81 -11.52 12.08
C THR A 240 16.30 -11.56 11.75
N VAL A 241 17.06 -10.61 12.27
CA VAL A 241 18.52 -10.56 12.20
C VAL A 241 19.08 -11.37 13.38
N PRO A 242 19.85 -12.45 13.15
CA PRO A 242 20.30 -13.34 14.22
C PRO A 242 21.11 -12.67 15.33
N ILE A 243 21.87 -11.64 14.98
CA ILE A 243 22.78 -10.94 15.90
C ILE A 243 22.21 -9.64 16.47
N ALA A 244 21.05 -9.20 15.98
CA ALA A 244 20.45 -7.94 16.43
C ALA A 244 19.52 -8.22 17.62
N GLN A 245 19.54 -7.29 18.57
CA GLN A 245 18.59 -7.26 19.67
C GLN A 245 18.09 -5.83 19.84
N ASP A 246 16.80 -5.69 20.10
CA ASP A 246 16.18 -4.39 20.23
C ASP A 246 16.69 -3.64 21.47
N GLN A 247 17.01 -2.36 21.28
CA GLN A 247 17.36 -1.47 22.38
C GLN A 247 16.07 -0.96 23.04
N LEU A 248 15.64 -1.64 24.11
CA LEU A 248 14.39 -1.32 24.83
C LEU A 248 14.25 0.15 25.25
N GLY A 249 15.37 0.84 25.52
CA GLY A 249 15.36 2.27 25.85
C GLY A 249 14.93 3.20 24.72
N MET A 250 14.90 2.70 23.48
CA MET A 250 14.43 3.44 22.29
C MET A 250 12.95 3.19 22.00
N TYR A 251 12.29 2.29 22.73
CA TYR A 251 10.87 2.03 22.54
C TYR A 251 10.02 3.20 23.05
N TYR A 252 8.89 3.39 22.39
CA TYR A 252 7.80 4.16 22.94
C TYR A 252 7.33 3.51 24.25
N GLN A 253 7.51 4.22 25.37
CA GLN A 253 7.01 3.77 26.67
C GLN A 253 5.63 4.36 26.93
N GLN A 254 4.59 3.52 26.96
CA GLN A 254 3.27 3.98 27.35
C GLN A 254 3.24 4.29 28.86
N PRO A 255 2.77 5.48 29.27
CA PRO A 255 2.68 5.83 30.69
C PRO A 255 1.89 4.79 31.49
N GLY A 256 2.45 4.36 32.62
CA GLY A 256 1.83 3.38 33.51
C GLY A 256 1.92 1.92 33.06
N GLN A 257 2.58 1.62 31.94
CA GLN A 257 2.84 0.24 31.50
C GLN A 257 4.32 -0.14 31.66
N PRO A 258 4.63 -1.45 31.84
CA PRO A 258 6.00 -1.95 31.77
C PRO A 258 6.62 -1.70 30.39
N LEU A 259 7.96 -1.69 30.32
CA LEU A 259 8.67 -1.66 29.03
C LEU A 259 8.25 -2.85 28.15
N ALA A 260 8.20 -2.60 26.84
CA ALA A 260 7.76 -3.55 25.83
C ALA A 260 6.33 -4.12 26.04
N THR A 261 5.48 -3.40 26.79
CA THR A 261 4.08 -3.73 27.00
C THR A 261 3.21 -2.50 26.76
N TRP A 262 2.13 -2.68 26.00
CA TRP A 262 1.23 -1.62 25.60
C TRP A 262 -0.22 -2.09 25.67
N ILE A 263 -1.11 -1.24 26.17
CA ILE A 263 -2.56 -1.41 26.07
C ILE A 263 -3.04 -0.48 24.96
N VAL A 264 -3.56 -1.06 23.88
CA VAL A 264 -4.01 -0.34 22.70
C VAL A 264 -5.28 0.48 23.05
N PRO A 265 -5.24 1.81 22.93
CA PRO A 265 -6.39 2.65 23.24
C PRO A 265 -7.58 2.41 22.29
N PRO A 266 -8.81 2.80 22.69
CA PRO A 266 -9.95 2.85 21.78
C PRO A 266 -9.64 3.66 20.51
N GLY A 267 -10.08 3.16 19.35
CA GLY A 267 -9.86 3.82 18.05
C GLY A 267 -8.39 3.89 17.60
N HIS A 268 -7.50 3.10 18.22
CA HIS A 268 -6.08 3.04 17.88
C HIS A 268 -5.64 1.61 17.56
N TYR A 269 -4.52 1.50 16.86
CA TYR A 269 -3.98 0.22 16.39
C TYR A 269 -2.47 0.15 16.68
N PHE A 270 -1.99 -1.04 17.05
CA PHE A 270 -0.56 -1.31 17.23
C PHE A 270 -0.03 -2.04 15.99
N MET A 271 0.87 -1.37 15.28
CA MET A 271 1.38 -1.78 13.98
C MET A 271 2.81 -2.33 14.09
N MET A 272 3.12 -3.43 13.43
CA MET A 272 4.46 -4.00 13.37
C MET A 272 4.87 -4.38 11.95
N GLY A 273 6.16 -4.29 11.64
CA GLY A 273 6.71 -4.81 10.39
C GLY A 273 7.01 -6.30 10.46
N ASP A 274 6.87 -6.99 9.33
CA ASP A 274 7.22 -8.40 9.22
C ASP A 274 8.76 -8.61 9.26
N ASN A 275 9.54 -7.61 8.86
CA ASN A 275 10.99 -7.59 9.04
C ASN A 275 11.32 -6.96 10.39
N ARG A 276 11.26 -7.78 11.45
CA ARG A 276 11.15 -7.35 12.85
C ARG A 276 12.28 -6.46 13.31
N ASP A 277 13.51 -6.75 12.91
CA ASP A 277 14.69 -5.98 13.33
C ASP A 277 15.01 -4.81 12.38
N ASN A 278 14.29 -4.68 11.26
CA ASN A 278 14.47 -3.61 10.26
C ASN A 278 13.17 -2.83 10.03
N SER A 279 12.41 -2.59 11.10
CA SER A 279 11.12 -1.92 11.03
C SER A 279 10.97 -0.86 12.12
N ALA A 280 10.88 0.41 11.70
CA ALA A 280 10.43 1.50 12.55
C ALA A 280 8.88 1.48 12.62
N ASP A 281 8.35 0.88 13.68
CA ASP A 281 6.91 0.64 13.87
C ASP A 281 6.43 1.04 15.28
N SER A 282 5.25 0.60 15.69
CA SER A 282 4.60 1.06 16.93
C SER A 282 5.41 0.80 18.20
N ARG A 283 6.38 -0.12 18.15
CA ARG A 283 7.36 -0.28 19.24
C ARG A 283 8.13 1.00 19.53
N TYR A 284 8.36 1.86 18.54
CA TYR A 284 9.21 3.05 18.62
C TYR A 284 8.43 4.37 18.67
N TRP A 285 7.30 4.47 17.95
CA TRP A 285 6.52 5.73 17.86
C TRP A 285 5.07 5.62 18.40
N GLY A 286 4.68 4.46 18.93
CA GLY A 286 3.37 4.28 19.56
C GLY A 286 2.25 3.93 18.57
N PHE A 287 1.02 4.34 18.88
CA PHE A 287 -0.18 3.81 18.20
C PHE A 287 -0.59 4.60 16.95
N VAL A 288 -1.31 3.95 16.05
CA VAL A 288 -1.93 4.59 14.88
C VAL A 288 -3.41 4.88 15.15
N PRO A 289 -3.86 6.14 15.12
CA PRO A 289 -5.28 6.47 15.19
C PRO A 289 -6.04 5.95 13.95
N GLU A 290 -7.31 5.57 14.14
CA GLU A 290 -8.21 5.15 13.06
C GLU A 290 -8.35 6.17 11.91
N ALA A 291 -8.31 7.45 12.25
CA ALA A 291 -8.36 8.54 11.28
C ALA A 291 -7.18 8.47 10.27
N ASN A 292 -6.03 7.93 10.68
CA ASN A 292 -4.83 7.84 9.86
C ASN A 292 -4.87 6.67 8.87
N LEU A 293 -5.78 5.71 9.01
CA LEU A 293 -5.83 4.53 8.15
C LEU A 293 -6.18 4.91 6.70
N VAL A 294 -5.49 4.34 5.72
CA VAL A 294 -5.75 4.60 4.30
C VAL A 294 -6.51 3.44 3.67
N GLY A 295 -6.11 2.20 3.97
CA GLY A 295 -6.75 1.01 3.42
C GLY A 295 -5.97 -0.28 3.68
N LYS A 296 -6.53 -1.40 3.20
CA LYS A 296 -5.95 -2.74 3.33
C LYS A 296 -5.15 -3.10 2.09
N ALA A 297 -3.91 -3.58 2.23
CA ALA A 297 -3.17 -4.15 1.12
C ALA A 297 -3.74 -5.56 0.79
N VAL A 298 -4.17 -5.77 -0.45
CA VAL A 298 -4.87 -7.01 -0.87
C VAL A 298 -4.10 -7.85 -1.88
N GLY A 299 -3.21 -7.25 -2.66
CA GLY A 299 -2.45 -7.98 -3.67
C GLY A 299 -1.27 -7.21 -4.22
N ILE A 300 -0.31 -7.93 -4.81
CA ILE A 300 0.79 -7.40 -5.61
C ILE A 300 0.36 -7.49 -7.07
N TRP A 301 0.31 -6.36 -7.78
CA TRP A 301 -0.08 -6.33 -9.21
C TRP A 301 1.13 -6.19 -10.15
N MET A 302 2.27 -5.74 -9.64
CA MET A 302 3.54 -5.68 -10.37
C MET A 302 4.70 -5.77 -9.36
N SER A 303 5.85 -6.30 -9.78
CA SER A 303 7.02 -6.36 -8.91
C SER A 303 8.30 -6.24 -9.74
N PHE A 304 9.14 -5.27 -9.37
CA PHE A 304 10.45 -5.06 -9.97
C PHE A 304 11.54 -5.42 -8.97
N ASP A 305 12.57 -6.10 -9.44
CA ASP A 305 13.75 -6.36 -8.61
C ASP A 305 14.62 -5.10 -8.57
N LYS A 306 14.87 -4.58 -7.37
CA LYS A 306 15.67 -3.38 -7.10
C LYS A 306 16.03 -3.26 -5.63
N GLN A 307 17.10 -2.51 -5.36
CA GLN A 307 17.41 -2.00 -4.02
C GLN A 307 16.74 -0.65 -3.75
N GLU A 308 16.79 -0.21 -2.50
CA GLU A 308 16.30 1.10 -2.08
C GLU A 308 17.05 2.21 -2.83
N GLY A 309 16.31 3.16 -3.40
CA GLY A 309 16.89 4.27 -4.19
C GLY A 309 17.46 3.89 -5.57
N GLU A 310 17.48 2.61 -5.96
CA GLU A 310 18.08 2.17 -7.23
C GLU A 310 17.05 1.94 -8.36
N TRP A 311 17.55 1.88 -9.60
CA TRP A 311 16.78 1.50 -10.77
C TRP A 311 16.49 -0.01 -10.81
N PRO A 312 15.33 -0.44 -11.32
CA PRO A 312 15.03 -1.86 -11.55
C PRO A 312 16.08 -2.60 -12.37
N THR A 313 16.45 -3.78 -11.91
CA THR A 313 17.33 -4.73 -12.62
C THR A 313 16.55 -5.84 -13.31
N GLY A 314 15.31 -6.10 -12.90
CA GLY A 314 14.46 -7.16 -13.44
C GLY A 314 13.00 -7.08 -13.00
N VAL A 315 12.21 -8.07 -13.41
CA VAL A 315 10.76 -8.19 -13.08
C VAL A 315 10.51 -9.51 -12.38
N ARG A 316 9.80 -9.49 -11.25
CA ARG A 316 9.48 -10.66 -10.41
C ARG A 316 8.02 -11.08 -10.59
N LEU A 317 7.70 -11.68 -11.74
CA LEU A 317 6.32 -12.06 -12.11
C LEU A 317 5.70 -13.09 -11.14
N ASN A 318 6.52 -13.94 -10.51
CA ASN A 318 6.09 -14.92 -9.52
C ASN A 318 5.50 -14.32 -8.24
N ARG A 319 5.69 -13.02 -8.00
CA ARG A 319 5.13 -12.32 -6.83
C ARG A 319 3.73 -11.75 -7.07
N ILE A 320 3.26 -11.71 -8.33
CA ILE A 320 1.94 -11.16 -8.65
C ILE A 320 0.86 -12.09 -8.08
N GLY A 321 -0.05 -11.55 -7.27
CA GLY A 321 -1.09 -12.34 -6.61
C GLY A 321 -1.59 -11.72 -5.30
N GLY A 322 -2.42 -12.48 -4.57
CA GLY A 322 -2.93 -12.08 -3.26
C GLY A 322 -1.84 -12.12 -2.18
N ILE A 323 -1.92 -11.22 -1.21
CA ILE A 323 -1.01 -11.17 -0.05
C ILE A 323 -1.72 -11.74 1.18
N HIS A 324 -0.99 -12.47 2.02
CA HIS A 324 -1.44 -13.03 3.30
C HIS A 324 -0.38 -12.78 4.38
#